data_AF-A0A0N4WPE4-F1
#
_entry.id   AF-A0A0N4WPE4-F1
#
_cell.length_a   1.000
_cell.length_b   1.000
_cell.length_c   1.000
_cell.angle_alpha   90.00
_cell.angle_beta   90.00
_cell.angle_gamma   90.00
#
_symmetry.space_group_name_H-M   'P 1'
#
loop_
_entity.id
_entity.type
_entity.pdbx_description
1 polymer ?
#
loop_
_entity_poly.entity_id
_entity_poly.type
_entity_poly.pdbx_seq_one_letter_code
_entity_poly.pdbx_strand_id
1 'polypeptide(L)' 'MTDRERILQLYEKGHKISHIARMIGVTHSCVSKIMTRLLA' A
#
# COMPACT_ATOMS: atom_id res chain seq x y z
N MET A 1 -10.31 -7.48 -7.09
CA MET A 1 -9.25 -7.02 -6.18
C MET A 1 -8.56 -5.83 -6.80
N THR A 2 -8.68 -4.68 -6.17
CA THR A 2 -7.97 -3.46 -6.57
C THR A 2 -6.62 -3.36 -5.87
N ASP A 3 -5.69 -2.59 -6.43
CA ASP A 3 -4.38 -2.36 -5.80
C ASP A 3 -4.51 -1.79 -4.38
N ARG A 4 -5.57 -1.03 -4.11
CA ARG A 4 -5.86 -0.47 -2.78
C ARG A 4 -6.12 -1.56 -1.74
N GLU A 5 -7.00 -2.52 -2.05
CA GLU A 5 -7.30 -3.63 -1.14
C GLU A 5 -6.05 -4.47 -0.87
N ARG A 6 -5.21 -4.66 -1.90
CA ARG A 6 -3.97 -5.42 -1.80
C ARG A 6 -2.93 -4.70 -0.93
N ILE A 7 -2.81 -3.37 -1.07
CA ILE A 7 -1.97 -2.54 -0.20
C ILE A 7 -2.41 -2.66 1.26
N LEU A 8 -3.72 -2.53 1.51
CA LEU A 8 -4.27 -2.56 2.87
C LEU A 8 -4.02 -3.92 3.55
N GLN A 9 -4.31 -5.03 2.86
CA GLN A 9 -4.06 -6.38 3.38
C GLN A 9 -2.59 -6.64 3.70
N LEU A 10 -1.68 -6.15 2.86
CA LEU A 10 -0.24 -6.31 3.11
C LEU A 10 0.21 -5.44 4.28
N TYR A 11 -0.36 -4.24 4.42
CA TYR A 11 -0.07 -3.36 5.55
C TYR A 11 -0.58 -3.94 6.87
N GLU A 12 -1.81 -4.49 6.90
CA GLU A 12 -2.38 -5.17 8.08
C GLU A 12 -1.56 -6.40 8.50
N LYS A 13 -0.94 -7.09 7.53
CA LYS A 13 0.02 -8.17 7.80
C LYS A 13 1.38 -7.68 8.34
N GLY A 14 1.57 -6.37 8.48
CA GLY A 14 2.79 -5.76 9.01
C GLY A 14 3.90 -5.55 7.98
N HIS A 15 3.62 -5.66 6.68
CA HIS A 15 4.62 -5.35 5.66
C HIS A 15 4.92 -3.85 5.61
N LYS A 16 6.20 -3.51 5.46
CA LYS A 16 6.63 -2.11 5.25
C LYS A 16 6.13 -1.58 3.91
N ILE A 17 5.76 -0.30 3.87
CA ILE A 17 5.29 0.41 2.67
C ILE A 17 6.25 0.24 1.48
N SER A 18 7.56 0.32 1.71
CA SER A 18 8.58 0.12 0.67
C SER A 18 8.55 -1.27 0.03
N HIS A 19 8.26 -2.30 0.83
CA HIS A 19 8.14 -3.67 0.35
C HIS A 19 6.83 -3.88 -0.41
N ILE A 20 5.73 -3.29 0.07
CA ILE A 20 4.42 -3.30 -0.60
C ILE A 20 4.52 -2.64 -1.98
N ALA A 21 5.18 -1.48 -2.07
CA ALA A 21 5.41 -0.76 -3.30
C ALA A 21 6.12 -1.63 -4.36
N ARG A 22 7.17 -2.36 -3.94
CA ARG A 22 7.90 -3.30 -4.83
C ARG A 22 7.06 -4.50 -5.24
N MET A 23 6.24 -5.07 -4.35
CA MET A 23 5.40 -6.23 -4.67
C MET A 23 4.28 -5.91 -5.66
N ILE A 24 3.71 -4.70 -5.57
CA ILE A 24 2.62 -4.27 -6.46
C ILE A 24 3.15 -3.62 -7.74
N GLY A 25 4.41 -3.16 -7.74
CA GLY A 25 5.01 -2.49 -8.90
C GLY A 25 4.65 -1.01 -8.98
N VAL A 26 4.40 -0.37 -7.84
CA VAL A 26 4.04 1.05 -7.73
C VAL A 26 5.13 1.83 -7.00
N THR A 27 5.13 3.15 -7.16
CA THR A 27 6.05 4.01 -6.43
C THR A 27 5.62 4.17 -4.98
N HIS A 28 6.60 4.44 -4.10
CA HIS A 28 6.35 4.75 -2.69
C HIS A 28 5.31 5.87 -2.52
N SER A 29 5.40 6.92 -3.34
CA SER A 29 4.48 8.05 -3.32
C SER A 29 3.02 7.64 -3.60
N CYS A 30 2.81 6.65 -4.46
CA CYS A 30 1.47 6.11 -4.73
C CYS A 30 0.89 5.43 -3.48
N VAL A 31 1.68 4.54 -2.87
CA VAL A 31 1.26 3.83 -1.66
C VAL A 31 0.99 4.81 -0.52
N SER A 32 1.88 5.79 -0.30
CA SER A 32 1.68 6.80 0.75
C SER A 32 0.39 7.59 0.56
N LYS A 33 0.07 8.03 -0.67
CA LYS A 33 -1.18 8.74 -0.96
C LYS A 33 -2.43 7.88 -0.72
N ILE A 34 -2.37 6.60 -1.08
CA ILE A 34 -3.46 5.66 -0.85
C ILE A 34 -3.68 5.48 0.65
N MET A 35 -2.61 5.24 1.41
CA MET A 35 -2.68 5.07 2.87
C MET A 35 -3.24 6.32 3.55
N THR A 36 -2.77 7.52 3.19
CA THR A 36 -3.30 8.78 3.73
C THR A 36 -4.80 8.96 3.46
N ARG A 37 -5.30 8.51 2.31
CA ARG A 37 -6.73 8.61 1.97
C ARG A 37 -7.61 7.54 2.64
N LEU A 38 -7.02 6.44 3.11
CA LEU A 38 -7.74 5.35 3.77
C LEU A 38 -7.81 5.57 5.29
N LEU A 39 -6.89 6.34 5.85
CA LEU A 39 -6.80 6.66 7.28
C LEU A 39 -7.35 8.06 7.63
N ALA A 40 -7.85 8.81 6.64
CA ALA A 40 -8.54 10.09 6.82
C ALA A 40 -10.05 9.87 6.84
#